data_AF-A0A3D4A1H7-F1
#
_entry.id   AF-A0A3D4A1H7-F1
#
_cell.length_a   1.000
_cell.length_b   1.000
_cell.length_c   1.000
_cell.angle_alpha   90.00
_cell.angle_beta   90.00
_cell.angle_gamma   90.00
#
_symmetry.space_group_name_H-M   'P 1'
#
loop_
_entity.id
_entity.type
_entity.pdbx_description
1 polymer ?
#
loop_
_entity_poly.entity_id
_entity_poly.type
_entity_poly.pdbx_seq_one_letter_code
_entity_poly.pdbx_strand_id
1 'polypeptide(L)'
;MHRASNHIKRGLTLPELMVVIAIALVLAATLIPTVSSLVRNAAVRESSRTLSAYIAGARARAAELQRPVGIWLERFEDTIDTTNQITQGSALLRGGPFQTLNIHLAEVPRPFNGDFANSMARVILDLPSSTARGFPVWRIQFLNCPSLTLTNIYSPMIKPDEVFQIQFEDGGEFFYARRHTVPNAQTLSPVFELVTSSIKRIPKAALAHDPLPGLDRAWGVIGVDDNGNGII
;
A
#
# COMPACT_ATOMS: atom_id res chain seq x y z
N MET A 1 -69.64 37.12 24.62
CA MET A 1 -68.33 37.66 25.06
C MET A 1 -67.24 36.99 24.21
N HIS A 2 -66.75 37.68 23.18
CA HIS A 2 -65.77 37.15 22.24
C HIS A 2 -64.70 38.23 22.04
N ARG A 3 -63.48 37.99 22.52
CA ARG A 3 -62.33 38.89 22.34
C ARG A 3 -61.40 38.22 21.35
N ALA A 4 -61.61 38.51 20.06
CA ALA A 4 -60.71 38.06 19.00
C ALA A 4 -59.38 38.82 19.13
N SER A 5 -58.32 38.09 19.45
CA SER A 5 -56.95 38.59 19.41
C SER A 5 -56.54 38.76 17.95
N ASN A 6 -56.50 40.00 17.46
CA ASN A 6 -55.95 40.32 16.15
C ASN A 6 -54.42 40.15 16.20
N HIS A 7 -53.92 39.02 15.71
CA HIS A 7 -52.50 38.88 15.38
C HIS A 7 -52.21 39.74 14.14
N ILE A 8 -51.63 40.91 14.38
CA ILE A 8 -51.05 41.77 13.33
C ILE A 8 -49.92 40.97 12.67
N LYS A 9 -50.17 40.42 11.48
CA LYS A 9 -49.11 39.89 10.63
C LYS A 9 -48.35 41.08 10.05
N ARG A 10 -47.26 41.49 10.71
CA ARG A 10 -46.32 42.46 10.16
C ARG A 10 -45.60 41.81 8.96
N GLY A 11 -45.76 42.40 7.77
CA GLY A 11 -44.99 42.02 6.59
C GLY A 11 -43.53 42.48 6.74
N LEU A 12 -42.60 41.63 6.33
CA LEU A 12 -41.17 41.92 6.38
C LEU A 12 -40.82 42.98 5.33
N THR A 13 -40.05 44.00 5.72
CA THR A 13 -39.63 45.04 4.76
C THR A 13 -38.49 44.52 3.87
N LEU A 14 -38.41 44.99 2.61
CA LEU A 14 -37.29 44.70 1.70
C LEU A 14 -35.90 44.92 2.36
N PRO A 15 -35.64 46.04 3.08
CA PRO A 15 -34.36 46.23 3.76
C PRO A 15 -34.12 45.26 4.93
N GLU A 16 -35.15 44.84 5.68
CA GLU A 16 -35.01 43.77 6.69
C GLU A 16 -34.57 42.46 6.05
N LEU A 17 -35.16 42.10 4.90
CA LEU A 17 -34.75 40.89 4.17
C LEU A 17 -33.29 40.98 3.72
N MET A 18 -32.85 42.15 3.22
CA MET A 18 -31.45 42.36 2.82
C MET A 18 -30.49 42.20 3.99
N VAL A 19 -30.81 42.79 5.15
CA VAL A 19 -29.97 42.67 6.34
C VAL A 19 -29.92 41.23 6.84
N VAL A 20 -31.05 40.53 6.85
CA VAL A 20 -31.10 39.12 7.27
C VAL A 20 -30.26 38.24 6.34
N ILE A 21 -30.37 38.42 5.02
CA ILE A 21 -29.58 37.64 4.05
C ILE A 21 -28.10 38.00 4.17
N ALA A 22 -27.75 39.27 4.36
CA ALA A 22 -26.37 39.69 4.57
C ALA A 22 -25.77 39.05 5.84
N ILE A 23 -26.50 39.06 6.96
CA ILE A 23 -26.06 38.39 8.20
C ILE A 23 -25.97 36.88 7.99
N ALA A 24 -26.94 36.26 7.32
CA ALA A 24 -26.92 34.82 7.03
C ALA A 24 -25.71 34.42 6.17
N LEU A 25 -25.32 35.25 5.20
CA LEU A 25 -24.14 35.03 4.37
C LEU A 25 -22.84 35.15 5.17
N VAL A 26 -22.73 36.15 6.06
CA VAL A 26 -21.56 36.31 6.93
C VAL A 26 -21.44 35.14 7.91
N LEU A 27 -22.56 34.68 8.48
CA LEU A 27 -22.59 33.49 9.32
C LEU A 27 -22.21 32.24 8.52
N ALA A 28 -22.80 32.02 7.35
CA ALA A 28 -22.45 30.87 6.52
C ALA A 28 -20.96 30.86 6.13
N ALA A 29 -20.40 32.01 5.74
CA ALA A 29 -19.00 32.13 5.36
C ALA A 29 -18.03 31.78 6.51
N THR A 30 -18.42 32.04 7.76
CA THR A 30 -17.60 31.74 8.95
C THR A 30 -17.84 30.33 9.51
N LEU A 31 -19.05 29.79 9.42
CA LEU A 31 -19.39 28.46 9.92
C LEU A 31 -19.00 27.31 8.98
N ILE A 32 -19.07 27.47 7.65
CA ILE A 32 -18.79 26.38 6.71
C ILE A 32 -17.36 25.80 6.87
N PRO A 33 -16.29 26.62 6.95
CA PRO A 33 -14.93 26.08 7.09
C PRO A 33 -14.70 25.33 8.41
N THR A 34 -15.35 25.79 9.50
CA THR A 34 -15.17 25.22 10.85
C THR A 34 -15.89 23.88 11.00
N VAL A 35 -17.11 23.76 10.48
CA VAL A 35 -17.82 22.46 10.46
C VAL A 35 -17.04 21.44 9.61
N SER A 36 -16.50 21.88 8.46
CA SER A 36 -15.71 21.02 7.57
C SER A 36 -14.44 20.46 8.25
N SER A 37 -13.73 21.28 9.04
CA SER A 37 -12.53 20.81 9.76
C SER A 37 -12.88 19.87 10.92
N LEU A 38 -13.97 20.13 11.65
CA LEU A 38 -14.46 19.26 12.72
C LEU A 38 -14.82 17.85 12.21
N VAL A 39 -15.55 17.77 11.09
CA VAL A 39 -15.94 16.48 10.49
C VAL A 39 -14.71 15.70 10.04
N ARG A 40 -13.72 16.35 9.39
CA ARG A 40 -12.47 15.70 9.00
C ARG A 40 -11.70 15.13 10.20
N ASN A 41 -11.57 15.90 11.27
CA ASN A 41 -10.87 15.46 12.47
C ASN A 41 -11.60 14.29 13.16
N ALA A 42 -12.94 14.32 13.18
CA ALA A 42 -13.73 13.23 13.71
C ALA A 42 -13.56 11.94 12.87
N ALA A 43 -13.58 12.06 11.54
CA ALA A 43 -13.37 10.93 10.63
C ALA A 43 -11.99 10.30 10.83
N VAL A 44 -10.91 11.09 10.89
CA VAL A 44 -9.55 10.58 11.12
C VAL A 44 -9.43 9.85 12.46
N ARG A 45 -10.02 10.41 13.52
CA ARG A 45 -10.02 9.78 14.85
C ARG A 45 -10.77 8.46 14.86
N GLU A 46 -11.92 8.39 14.18
CA GLU A 46 -12.70 7.16 14.10
C GLU A 46 -11.99 6.08 13.28
N SER A 47 -11.37 6.46 12.16
CA SER A 47 -10.54 5.55 11.37
C SER A 47 -9.34 5.03 12.17
N SER A 48 -8.68 5.90 12.94
CA SER A 48 -7.57 5.49 13.83
C SER A 48 -8.04 4.52 14.92
N ARG A 49 -9.21 4.76 15.52
CA ARG A 49 -9.80 3.86 16.52
C ARG A 49 -10.14 2.49 15.91
N THR A 50 -10.72 2.48 14.72
CA THR A 50 -11.04 1.26 13.97
C THR A 50 -9.78 0.47 13.65
N LEU A 51 -8.75 1.12 13.10
CA LEU A 51 -7.46 0.48 12.81
C LEU A 51 -6.81 -0.09 14.07
N SER A 52 -6.83 0.65 15.18
CA SER A 52 -6.31 0.17 16.46
C SER A 52 -7.03 -1.08 16.96
N ALA A 53 -8.35 -1.14 16.78
CA ALA A 53 -9.16 -2.31 17.15
C ALA A 53 -8.79 -3.54 16.30
N TYR A 54 -8.58 -3.38 15.00
CA TYR A 54 -8.14 -4.47 14.12
C TYR A 54 -6.75 -4.99 14.50
N ILE A 55 -5.79 -4.10 14.79
CA ILE A 55 -4.44 -4.50 15.23
C ILE A 55 -4.50 -5.25 16.57
N ALA A 56 -5.30 -4.75 17.53
CA ALA A 56 -5.48 -5.41 18.81
C ALA A 56 -6.14 -6.78 18.65
N GLY A 57 -7.15 -6.88 17.78
CA GLY A 57 -7.81 -8.14 17.42
C GLY A 57 -6.87 -9.15 16.78
N ALA A 58 -6.03 -8.71 15.83
CA ALA A 58 -5.00 -9.55 15.22
C ALA A 58 -4.00 -10.09 16.24
N ARG A 59 -3.52 -9.24 17.16
CA ARG A 59 -2.62 -9.66 18.23
C ARG A 59 -3.25 -10.70 19.15
N ALA A 60 -4.51 -10.47 19.57
CA ALA A 60 -5.21 -11.40 20.44
C ALA A 60 -5.37 -12.78 19.77
N ARG A 61 -5.74 -12.80 18.49
CA ARG A 61 -5.90 -14.03 17.71
C ARG A 61 -4.58 -14.73 17.43
N ALA A 62 -3.51 -13.99 17.14
CA ALA A 62 -2.17 -14.55 16.98
C ALA A 62 -1.70 -15.25 18.27
N ALA A 63 -2.00 -14.65 19.44
CA ALA A 63 -1.68 -15.25 20.73
C ALA A 63 -2.52 -16.51 21.03
N GLU A 64 -3.81 -16.50 20.67
CA GLU A 64 -4.72 -17.65 20.87
C GLU A 64 -4.38 -18.82 19.94
N LEU A 65 -4.18 -18.55 18.66
CA LEU A 65 -3.93 -19.58 17.64
C LEU A 65 -2.48 -20.06 17.62
N GLN A 66 -1.58 -19.38 18.33
CA GLN A 66 -0.13 -19.57 18.24
C GLN A 66 0.37 -19.56 16.79
N ARG A 67 -0.24 -18.73 15.95
CA ARG A 67 0.03 -18.62 14.51
C ARG A 67 0.09 -17.14 14.10
N PRO A 68 0.84 -16.80 13.04
CA PRO A 68 0.89 -15.44 12.53
C PRO A 68 -0.50 -14.96 12.05
N VAL A 69 -1.02 -13.89 12.65
CA VAL A 69 -2.26 -13.23 12.21
C VAL A 69 -1.94 -11.77 11.91
N GLY A 70 -2.45 -11.29 10.77
CA GLY A 70 -2.25 -9.92 10.30
C GLY A 70 -3.55 -9.20 9.98
N ILE A 71 -3.40 -7.95 9.56
CA ILE A 71 -4.47 -7.15 8.98
C ILE A 71 -4.19 -6.96 7.50
N TRP A 72 -5.24 -7.03 6.68
CA TRP A 72 -5.17 -6.82 5.24
C TRP A 72 -5.89 -5.53 4.89
N LEU A 73 -5.16 -4.62 4.23
CA LEU A 73 -5.68 -3.36 3.74
C LEU A 73 -5.99 -3.53 2.25
N GLU A 74 -7.26 -3.61 1.90
CA GLU A 74 -7.65 -3.73 0.50
C GLU A 74 -7.45 -2.38 -0.21
N ARG A 75 -6.70 -2.38 -1.31
CA ARG A 75 -6.51 -1.18 -2.10
C ARG A 75 -7.82 -0.84 -2.80
N PHE A 76 -8.22 0.43 -2.76
CA PHE A 76 -9.29 0.90 -3.61
C PHE A 76 -8.86 0.84 -5.07
N GLU A 77 -9.43 -0.09 -5.83
CA GLU A 77 -9.24 -0.16 -7.28
C GLU A 77 -10.22 0.81 -7.94
N ASP A 78 -9.69 1.82 -8.62
CA ASP A 78 -10.50 2.60 -9.55
C ASP A 78 -10.72 1.72 -10.78
N THR A 79 -11.93 1.20 -10.94
CA THR A 79 -12.28 0.40 -12.12
C THR A 79 -12.24 1.34 -13.31
N ILE A 80 -11.15 1.32 -14.07
CA ILE A 80 -11.06 2.02 -15.35
C ILE A 80 -12.02 1.30 -16.30
N ASP A 81 -13.23 1.85 -16.46
CA ASP A 81 -14.17 1.45 -17.51
C ASP A 81 -13.43 1.48 -18.86
N THR A 82 -13.11 0.28 -19.36
CA THR A 82 -12.20 0.08 -20.51
C THR A 82 -12.87 0.40 -21.85
N THR A 83 -13.97 1.16 -21.86
CA THR A 83 -14.71 1.51 -23.07
C THR A 83 -14.09 2.69 -23.83
N ASN A 84 -13.22 3.50 -23.18
CA ASN A 84 -12.60 4.65 -23.84
C ASN A 84 -11.08 4.50 -23.96
N GLN A 85 -10.63 4.46 -25.21
CA GLN A 85 -9.29 4.12 -25.66
C GLN A 85 -8.17 4.91 -24.95
N ILE A 86 -7.16 4.12 -24.60
CA ILE A 86 -5.75 4.41 -24.33
C ILE A 86 -5.27 5.72 -24.99
N THR A 87 -5.25 6.81 -24.23
CA THR A 87 -4.33 7.93 -24.53
C THR A 87 -3.05 7.69 -23.73
N GLN A 88 -1.93 7.49 -24.44
CA GLN A 88 -0.61 7.16 -23.91
C GLN A 88 0.06 8.27 -23.06
N GLY A 89 -0.71 9.03 -22.28
CA GLY A 89 -0.24 9.91 -21.20
C GLY A 89 -0.61 9.41 -19.81
N SER A 90 -1.44 8.36 -19.69
CA SER A 90 -1.99 7.86 -18.42
C SER A 90 -1.14 6.74 -17.78
N ALA A 91 0.18 6.78 -17.98
CA ALA A 91 1.12 5.86 -17.31
C ALA A 91 1.69 6.45 -16.00
N LEU A 92 1.50 7.75 -15.76
CA LEU A 92 1.88 8.44 -14.52
C LEU A 92 0.71 8.57 -13.52
N LEU A 93 -0.49 8.18 -13.92
CA LEU A 93 -1.71 8.22 -13.10
C LEU A 93 -2.41 6.85 -12.98
N ARG A 94 -1.72 5.73 -13.25
CA ARG A 94 -2.17 4.40 -12.81
C ARG A 94 -1.88 4.19 -11.31
N GLY A 95 -2.18 5.22 -10.53
CA GLY A 95 -2.36 5.18 -9.10
C GLY A 95 -3.81 5.59 -8.89
N GLY A 96 -4.69 4.59 -8.77
CA GLY A 96 -5.98 4.84 -8.10
C GLY A 96 -5.70 5.52 -6.75
N PRO A 97 -6.68 6.21 -6.16
CA PRO A 97 -6.44 6.89 -4.88
C PRO A 97 -5.76 5.91 -3.92
N PHE A 98 -4.63 6.31 -3.32
CA PHE A 98 -3.83 5.50 -2.37
C PHE A 98 -4.57 5.37 -1.04
N GLN A 99 -5.80 4.87 -1.13
CA GLN A 99 -6.74 4.76 -0.05
C GLN A 99 -7.20 3.31 0.06
N THR A 100 -7.51 2.93 1.29
CA THR A 100 -8.11 1.65 1.61
C THR A 100 -9.45 1.94 2.27
N LEU A 101 -10.50 1.31 1.76
CA LEU A 101 -11.84 1.39 2.34
C LEU A 101 -12.17 0.16 3.18
N ASN A 102 -11.56 -0.98 2.88
CA ASN A 102 -11.82 -2.24 3.56
C ASN A 102 -10.59 -2.76 4.29
N ILE A 103 -10.78 -3.15 5.55
CA ILE A 103 -9.75 -3.78 6.38
C ILE A 103 -10.27 -5.17 6.75
N HIS A 104 -9.44 -6.19 6.56
CA HIS A 104 -9.77 -7.57 6.90
C HIS A 104 -8.77 -8.14 7.90
N LEU A 105 -9.19 -9.16 8.64
CA LEU A 105 -8.29 -9.98 9.44
C LEU A 105 -7.80 -11.15 8.58
N ALA A 106 -6.50 -11.43 8.61
CA ALA A 106 -5.90 -12.51 7.83
C ALA A 106 -5.13 -13.48 8.75
N GLU A 107 -5.57 -14.74 8.82
CA GLU A 107 -4.98 -15.77 9.70
C GLU A 107 -3.73 -16.46 9.10
N VAL A 108 -3.37 -16.11 7.86
CA VAL A 108 -2.03 -16.24 7.27
C VAL A 108 -1.92 -15.11 6.23
N PRO A 109 -1.24 -13.99 6.53
CA PRO A 109 -1.15 -12.90 5.58
C PRO A 109 -0.42 -13.37 4.32
N ARG A 110 -0.94 -12.98 3.15
CA ARG A 110 -0.26 -13.27 1.89
C ARG A 110 1.07 -12.50 1.85
N PRO A 111 2.11 -13.07 1.20
CA PRO A 111 3.34 -12.36 0.96
C PRO A 111 3.10 -11.04 0.21
N PHE A 112 3.92 -10.03 0.49
CA PHE A 112 3.84 -8.73 -0.16
C PHE A 112 4.20 -8.83 -1.65
N ASN A 113 3.27 -8.44 -2.52
CA ASN A 113 3.35 -8.58 -3.98
C ASN A 113 3.53 -7.23 -4.71
N GLY A 114 3.82 -6.15 -3.98
CA GLY A 114 4.20 -4.86 -4.56
C GLY A 114 3.31 -3.65 -4.20
N ASP A 115 3.85 -2.46 -4.48
CA ASP A 115 3.23 -1.17 -4.14
C ASP A 115 2.10 -0.77 -5.08
N PHE A 116 2.12 -1.28 -6.32
CA PHE A 116 1.21 -0.89 -7.39
C PHE A 116 0.70 -2.12 -8.15
N ALA A 117 -0.40 -1.95 -8.88
CA ALA A 117 -1.01 -3.05 -9.66
C ALA A 117 -0.06 -3.64 -10.72
N ASN A 118 0.84 -2.82 -11.27
CA ASN A 118 1.88 -3.22 -12.22
C ASN A 118 3.26 -3.36 -11.56
N SER A 119 3.33 -3.58 -10.24
CA SER A 119 4.57 -4.05 -9.61
C SER A 119 4.89 -5.45 -10.14
N MET A 120 6.15 -5.69 -10.48
CA MET A 120 6.58 -6.96 -11.05
C MET A 120 7.90 -7.41 -10.42
N ALA A 121 8.17 -8.71 -10.45
CA ALA A 121 9.45 -9.29 -10.07
C ALA A 121 10.01 -10.16 -11.19
N ARG A 122 11.32 -10.12 -11.39
CA ARG A 122 12.02 -10.99 -12.35
C ARG A 122 13.32 -11.50 -11.74
N VAL A 123 13.67 -12.74 -12.07
CA VAL A 123 14.97 -13.32 -11.71
C VAL A 123 15.91 -13.25 -12.91
N ILE A 124 17.14 -12.82 -12.68
CA ILE A 124 18.17 -12.67 -13.71
C ILE A 124 19.42 -13.40 -13.23
N LEU A 125 20.05 -14.18 -14.11
CA LEU A 125 21.37 -14.75 -13.85
C LEU A 125 22.42 -13.66 -14.10
N ASP A 126 23.10 -13.22 -13.05
CA ASP A 126 24.27 -12.36 -13.18
C ASP A 126 25.52 -13.21 -13.35
N LEU A 127 26.09 -13.16 -14.54
CA LEU A 127 27.34 -13.83 -14.85
C LEU A 127 28.50 -12.93 -14.40
N PRO A 128 29.52 -13.48 -13.72
CA PRO A 128 30.71 -12.72 -13.39
C PRO A 128 31.34 -12.17 -14.68
N SER A 129 31.82 -10.93 -14.64
CA SER A 129 32.54 -10.38 -15.78
C SER A 129 33.75 -11.26 -16.11
N SER A 130 34.14 -11.35 -17.38
CA SER A 130 35.27 -12.19 -17.83
C SER A 130 36.59 -11.90 -17.10
N THR A 131 36.68 -10.76 -16.42
CA THR A 131 37.85 -10.29 -15.66
C THR A 131 37.74 -10.59 -14.15
N ALA A 132 36.54 -10.87 -13.63
CA ALA A 132 36.31 -11.16 -12.22
C ALA A 132 36.14 -12.66 -11.96
N ARG A 133 36.94 -13.22 -11.05
CA ARG A 133 36.77 -14.60 -10.54
C ARG A 133 35.57 -14.64 -9.59
N GLY A 134 34.36 -14.65 -10.14
CA GLY A 134 33.11 -14.82 -9.38
C GLY A 134 32.41 -16.13 -9.75
N PHE A 135 31.49 -16.55 -8.90
CA PHE A 135 30.49 -17.55 -9.27
C PHE A 135 29.25 -16.82 -9.81
N PRO A 136 28.50 -17.43 -10.75
CA PRO A 136 27.24 -16.85 -11.19
C PRO A 136 26.26 -16.75 -10.02
N VAL A 137 25.59 -15.62 -9.89
CA VAL A 137 24.61 -15.35 -8.82
C VAL A 137 23.25 -15.05 -9.42
N TRP A 138 22.19 -15.49 -8.75
CA TRP A 138 20.84 -15.18 -9.16
C TRP A 138 20.39 -13.88 -8.50
N ARG A 139 20.09 -12.87 -9.32
CA ARG A 139 19.58 -11.59 -8.85
C ARG A 139 18.07 -11.48 -9.02
N ILE A 140 17.43 -10.79 -8.10
CA ILE A 140 16.02 -10.43 -8.20
C ILE A 140 15.94 -8.95 -8.58
N GLN A 141 15.17 -8.66 -9.61
CA GLN A 141 14.82 -7.31 -10.00
C GLN A 141 13.34 -7.08 -9.75
N PHE A 142 13.03 -6.14 -8.86
CA PHE A 142 11.68 -5.62 -8.71
C PHE A 142 11.48 -4.43 -9.65
N LEU A 143 10.36 -4.41 -10.37
CA LEU A 143 9.96 -3.36 -11.28
C LEU A 143 8.72 -2.67 -10.74
N ASN A 144 8.69 -1.34 -10.84
CA ASN A 144 7.62 -0.51 -10.30
C ASN A 144 7.20 -0.87 -8.86
N CYS A 145 8.18 -1.05 -7.98
CA CYS A 145 7.97 -1.36 -6.56
C CYS A 145 8.89 -0.51 -5.66
N PRO A 146 8.59 0.80 -5.48
CA PRO A 146 9.37 1.71 -4.67
C PRO A 146 9.73 1.27 -3.25
N SER A 147 8.87 0.54 -2.54
CA SER A 147 9.17 0.06 -1.18
C SER A 147 10.35 -0.91 -1.12
N LEU A 148 10.59 -1.61 -2.23
CA LEU A 148 11.72 -2.51 -2.44
C LEU A 148 12.86 -1.85 -3.20
N THR A 149 12.57 -1.02 -4.21
CA THR A 149 13.59 -0.52 -5.16
C THR A 149 14.11 0.87 -4.83
N LEU A 150 13.36 1.71 -4.12
CA LEU A 150 13.88 3.00 -3.69
C LEU A 150 14.65 2.80 -2.40
N THR A 151 15.84 3.39 -2.36
CA THR A 151 16.59 3.67 -1.14
C THR A 151 15.84 4.74 -0.34
N ASN A 152 14.67 4.41 0.21
CA ASN A 152 14.20 5.15 1.37
C ASN A 152 15.18 4.82 2.51
N ILE A 153 16.24 5.61 2.60
CA ILE A 153 17.35 5.43 3.55
C ILE A 153 16.84 5.46 4.99
N TYR A 154 15.68 6.09 5.22
CA TYR A 154 15.10 6.27 6.54
C TYR A 154 14.22 5.10 6.98
N SER A 155 13.61 4.34 6.06
CA SER A 155 12.82 3.15 6.39
C SER A 155 12.59 2.26 5.16
N PRO A 156 13.56 1.42 4.75
CA PRO A 156 13.33 0.46 3.69
C PRO A 156 12.51 -0.72 4.21
N MET A 157 11.67 -1.33 3.35
CA MET A 157 10.90 -2.52 3.74
C MET A 157 11.80 -3.70 4.12
N ILE A 158 12.92 -3.84 3.41
CA ILE A 158 13.99 -4.82 3.68
C ILE A 158 15.27 -4.01 3.89
N LYS A 159 15.90 -4.11 5.05
CA LYS A 159 17.12 -3.37 5.38
C LYS A 159 18.33 -3.91 4.59
N PRO A 160 19.39 -3.11 4.41
CA PRO A 160 20.63 -3.62 3.85
C PRO A 160 21.15 -4.81 4.68
N ASP A 161 21.63 -5.84 3.99
CA ASP A 161 22.10 -7.13 4.53
C ASP A 161 21.04 -7.99 5.24
N GLU A 162 19.76 -7.63 5.15
CA GLU A 162 18.65 -8.43 5.67
C GLU A 162 18.30 -9.58 4.71
N VAL A 163 17.98 -10.73 5.31
CA VAL A 163 17.48 -11.93 4.62
C VAL A 163 15.96 -11.90 4.63
N PHE A 164 15.36 -12.24 3.51
CA PHE A 164 13.92 -12.35 3.34
C PHE A 164 13.58 -13.62 2.55
N GLN A 165 12.31 -14.01 2.59
CA GLN A 165 11.81 -15.08 1.75
C GLN A 165 11.01 -14.50 0.59
N ILE A 166 11.14 -15.11 -0.59
CA ILE A 166 10.40 -14.77 -1.80
C ILE A 166 9.77 -16.03 -2.38
N GLN A 167 8.54 -15.88 -2.83
CA GLN A 167 7.78 -16.88 -3.55
C GLN A 167 7.55 -16.37 -4.98
N PHE A 168 7.62 -17.24 -5.98
CA PHE A 168 7.48 -16.90 -7.41
C PHE A 168 6.26 -17.56 -8.07
N GLU A 169 5.36 -18.14 -7.27
CA GLU A 169 4.10 -18.74 -7.70
C GLU A 169 3.17 -18.82 -6.48
N ASP A 170 1.88 -18.50 -6.61
CA ASP A 170 0.94 -18.55 -5.47
C ASP A 170 0.90 -19.96 -4.88
N GLY A 171 1.32 -20.12 -3.62
CA GLY A 171 1.43 -21.43 -2.95
C GLY A 171 2.66 -22.28 -3.34
N GLY A 172 3.59 -21.73 -4.13
CA GLY A 172 4.85 -22.38 -4.47
C GLY A 172 5.88 -22.41 -3.32
N GLU A 173 7.07 -22.98 -3.59
CA GLU A 173 8.16 -23.00 -2.61
C GLU A 173 8.68 -21.58 -2.31
N PHE A 174 9.04 -21.34 -1.04
CA PHE A 174 9.74 -20.13 -0.62
C PHE A 174 11.25 -20.27 -0.84
N PHE A 175 11.84 -19.23 -1.42
CA PHE A 175 13.27 -19.09 -1.63
C PHE A 175 13.83 -18.03 -0.71
N TYR A 176 15.02 -18.26 -0.17
CA TYR A 176 15.72 -17.24 0.60
C TYR A 176 16.45 -16.28 -0.32
N ALA A 177 16.37 -15.00 0.00
CA ALA A 177 17.07 -13.93 -0.69
C ALA A 177 17.66 -12.95 0.33
N ARG A 178 18.69 -12.22 -0.08
CA ARG A 178 19.35 -11.20 0.73
C ARG A 178 19.40 -9.89 -0.04
N ARG A 179 19.09 -8.78 0.64
CA ARG A 179 19.41 -7.45 0.12
C ARG A 179 20.87 -7.14 0.45
N HIS A 180 21.67 -6.79 -0.55
CA HIS A 180 23.06 -6.40 -0.30
C HIS A 180 23.16 -4.92 0.06
N THR A 181 24.06 -4.60 0.99
CA THR A 181 24.54 -3.23 1.17
C THR A 181 25.20 -2.73 -0.11
N VAL A 182 24.73 -1.58 -0.60
CA VAL A 182 25.31 -0.96 -1.80
C VAL A 182 26.56 -0.19 -1.37
N PRO A 183 27.77 -0.54 -1.88
CA PRO A 183 29.03 0.03 -1.38
C PRO A 183 29.18 1.53 -1.61
N ASN A 184 28.54 2.07 -2.65
CA ASN A 184 28.72 3.45 -3.09
C ASN A 184 27.37 4.18 -3.16
N ALA A 185 27.27 5.34 -2.50
CA ALA A 185 26.07 6.18 -2.44
C ALA A 185 25.53 6.66 -3.81
N GLN A 186 26.27 6.44 -4.91
CA GLN A 186 25.86 6.81 -6.27
C GLN A 186 25.09 5.72 -7.01
N THR A 187 25.09 4.47 -6.53
CA THR A 187 24.20 3.42 -7.06
C THR A 187 22.94 3.41 -6.18
N LEU A 188 21.90 4.11 -6.62
CA LEU A 188 20.67 4.29 -5.85
C LEU A 188 19.77 3.04 -5.81
N SER A 189 20.09 2.03 -6.61
CA SER A 189 19.29 0.81 -6.75
C SER A 189 19.82 -0.30 -5.83
N PRO A 190 19.01 -0.81 -4.90
CA PRO A 190 19.36 -1.94 -4.06
C PRO A 190 19.56 -3.22 -4.90
N VAL A 191 20.50 -4.06 -4.47
CA VAL A 191 20.79 -5.35 -5.11
C VAL A 191 20.19 -6.46 -4.26
N PHE A 192 19.41 -7.33 -4.89
CA PHE A 192 18.80 -8.49 -4.25
C PHE A 192 19.36 -9.77 -4.87
N GLU A 193 19.83 -10.67 -4.02
CA GLU A 193 20.47 -11.93 -4.42
C GLU A 193 19.73 -13.10 -3.80
N LEU A 194 19.44 -14.15 -4.58
CA LEU A 194 18.91 -15.39 -4.05
C LEU A 194 20.01 -16.16 -3.34
N VAL A 195 19.77 -16.50 -2.07
CA VAL A 195 20.62 -17.36 -1.25
C VAL A 195 20.25 -18.82 -1.55
N THR A 196 20.41 -19.24 -2.81
CA THR A 196 20.21 -20.63 -3.23
C THR A 196 21.56 -21.29 -3.49
N SER A 197 21.73 -22.51 -2.98
CA SER A 197 22.92 -23.33 -3.28
C SER A 197 22.85 -24.03 -4.64
N SER A 198 21.72 -23.95 -5.36
CA SER A 198 21.54 -24.68 -6.63
C SER A 198 20.78 -23.88 -7.69
N ILE A 199 21.38 -23.83 -8.88
CA ILE A 199 20.84 -23.24 -10.13
C ILE A 199 19.55 -23.93 -10.59
N LYS A 200 19.31 -25.19 -10.20
CA LYS A 200 18.19 -26.02 -10.69
C LYS A 200 16.88 -25.87 -9.91
N ARG A 201 16.87 -25.14 -8.79
CA ARG A 201 15.71 -25.10 -7.88
C ARG A 201 14.73 -23.96 -8.15
N ILE A 202 15.08 -23.00 -9.00
CA ILE A 202 14.23 -21.84 -9.27
C ILE A 202 13.11 -22.24 -10.26
N PRO A 203 11.84 -21.92 -9.98
CA PRO A 203 10.73 -22.30 -10.84
C PRO A 203 10.88 -21.70 -12.24
N LYS A 204 10.51 -22.48 -13.26
CA LYS A 204 10.62 -22.09 -14.67
C LYS A 204 9.92 -20.77 -14.98
N ALA A 205 8.81 -20.48 -14.29
CA ALA A 205 8.09 -19.22 -14.42
C ALA A 205 8.94 -18.01 -14.01
N ALA A 206 9.74 -18.12 -12.95
CA ALA A 206 10.64 -17.06 -12.51
C ALA A 206 11.87 -16.89 -13.42
N LEU A 207 12.21 -17.94 -14.17
CA LEU A 207 13.28 -17.97 -15.16
C LEU A 207 12.82 -17.53 -16.55
N ALA A 208 11.51 -17.32 -16.76
CA ALA A 208 11.02 -16.73 -17.98
C ALA A 208 11.56 -15.30 -18.09
N HIS A 209 11.89 -14.86 -19.31
CA HIS A 209 12.39 -13.49 -19.54
C HIS A 209 11.36 -12.42 -19.16
N ASP A 210 10.08 -12.81 -19.08
CA ASP A 210 8.96 -11.94 -18.75
C ASP A 210 8.84 -11.74 -17.23
N PRO A 211 8.72 -10.49 -16.75
CA PRO A 211 8.50 -10.24 -15.32
C PRO A 211 7.17 -10.81 -14.82
N LEU A 212 7.16 -11.35 -13.61
CA LEU A 212 5.98 -11.88 -12.94
C LEU A 212 5.12 -10.72 -12.40
N PRO A 213 3.82 -10.63 -12.72
CA PRO A 213 2.95 -9.57 -12.23
C PRO A 213 2.60 -9.76 -10.74
N GLY A 214 2.56 -8.66 -9.99
CA GLY A 214 2.13 -8.67 -8.60
C GLY A 214 0.62 -8.89 -8.44
N LEU A 215 -0.20 -8.30 -9.31
CA LEU A 215 -1.67 -8.35 -9.22
C LEU A 215 -2.23 -9.78 -9.21
N ASP A 216 -1.63 -10.68 -10.00
CA ASP A 216 -2.07 -12.07 -10.13
C ASP A 216 -1.47 -13.00 -9.08
N ARG A 217 -0.81 -12.43 -8.05
CA ARG A 217 -0.12 -13.18 -6.98
C ARG A 217 0.97 -14.12 -7.52
N ALA A 218 1.52 -13.79 -8.68
CA ALA A 218 2.58 -14.58 -9.29
C ALA A 218 3.92 -14.44 -8.54
N TRP A 219 4.03 -13.52 -7.58
CA TRP A 219 5.16 -13.46 -6.67
C TRP A 219 4.78 -12.77 -5.35
N GLY A 220 5.60 -12.97 -4.32
CA GLY A 220 5.53 -12.14 -3.13
C GLY A 220 6.66 -12.36 -2.15
N VAL A 221 6.86 -11.38 -1.28
CA VAL A 221 7.98 -11.29 -0.34
C VAL A 221 7.44 -11.33 1.10
N ILE A 222 8.11 -12.09 1.96
CA ILE A 222 7.84 -12.13 3.38
C ILE A 222 9.13 -11.91 4.16
N GLY A 223 9.02 -11.17 5.26
CA GLY A 223 10.10 -11.00 6.21
C GLY A 223 10.49 -12.32 6.86
N VAL A 224 11.68 -12.32 7.44
CA VAL A 224 12.23 -13.44 8.19
C VAL A 224 12.40 -12.96 9.62
N ASP A 225 12.06 -13.80 10.60
CA ASP A 225 12.23 -13.52 12.02
C ASP A 225 13.73 -13.49 12.38
N ASP A 226 14.08 -12.96 13.55
CA ASP A 226 15.46 -12.78 14.02
C ASP A 226 16.27 -14.10 14.07
N ASN A 227 15.59 -15.24 14.03
CA ASN A 227 16.16 -16.59 13.99
C ASN A 227 16.41 -17.14 12.56
N GLY A 228 16.13 -16.36 11.51
CA GLY A 228 16.30 -16.81 10.13
C GLY A 228 15.14 -17.66 9.58
N ASN A 229 14.08 -17.89 10.35
CA ASN A 229 12.87 -18.58 9.91
C ASN A 229 11.87 -17.61 9.29
N GLY A 230 11.17 -18.07 8.24
CA GLY A 230 10.08 -17.28 7.65
C GLY A 230 8.99 -16.98 8.68
N ILE A 231 8.29 -15.85 8.53
CA ILE A 231 7.16 -15.46 9.39
C ILE A 231 5.89 -16.30 9.06
N ILE A 232 6.06 -17.54 8.59
CA ILE A 232 5.01 -18.46 8.13
C ILE A 232 4.89 -19.68 9.03
#